data_AF-A0AAN9PTW6-F1
#
_entry.id   AF-A0AAN9PTW6-F1
#
_cell.length_a   1.000
_cell.length_b   1.000
_cell.length_c   1.000
_cell.angle_alpha   90.00
_cell.angle_beta   90.00
_cell.angle_gamma   90.00
#
_symmetry.space_group_name_H-M   'P 1'
#
loop_
_entity.id
_entity.type
_entity.pdbx_description
1 polymer ?
#
loop_
_entity_poly.entity_id
_entity_poly.type
_entity_poly.pdbx_seq_one_letter_code
_entity_poly.pdbx_strand_id
1 'polypeptide(L)'
;METASSSSMALSSSLQPRNVFSKKVPVFQRLTTPTTLIPSWASSSAKPNNTLILVSSKFPSFLRCSTKPDTSANSDTEKKPNDDPSSVPKCHQKAPDDSGAESGAFSPSSSSSLPPPSKSQHSSCSRGLVFDLGPSNSWDSAEVGSPVVKRFLSDEEERWYMWYHGKPKGQPSSDLIGLAISSNGVHWERGGGPARSSSDVGFVMNCGKDWWAFDTNGIRPSEMVIMSSSRVRASSAVYWLYYTGYSSERVEFSDQSLEFNLENPDRCSINDDGLNCGNGKVFKSLPGLAISQDGRHWARIEGEHHTGALIDIGSEKEWDSLFISSPQVVFHGNGDLRMYYHSFDVEKGHFAIGIARSRDGIRWVKLGKIMGAGKGGSFDEFGAMNACVTRNRSDGNYVMVYEGVAGDGKRSIGIAVSPDGLKEWVRLQDEAILEPSDKGCWDDKDVGSPCLVHMDSEANEWRLYYRGVGSGGRVGIGMAVSEGRHIASFQRWTGFHV
;
A
#
# COMPACT_ATOMS: atom_id res chain seq x y z
N MET A 1 -40.48 36.73 58.41
CA MET A 1 -39.88 36.98 59.74
C MET A 1 -40.06 35.69 60.51
N GLU A 2 -39.07 34.90 60.90
CA GLU A 2 -37.62 35.01 61.05
C GLU A 2 -37.03 33.57 61.00
N THR A 3 -35.92 33.38 60.28
CA THR A 3 -34.61 32.80 60.73
C THR A 3 -34.55 31.25 60.87
N ALA A 4 -33.76 30.58 60.02
CA ALA A 4 -32.35 30.14 60.23
C ALA A 4 -32.24 28.87 61.12
N SER A 5 -31.30 27.93 61.04
CA SER A 5 -30.22 27.51 60.14
C SER A 5 -29.58 26.26 60.80
N SER A 6 -28.79 25.47 60.05
CA SER A 6 -27.63 24.66 60.49
C SER A 6 -27.74 23.12 60.66
N SER A 7 -27.05 22.42 59.75
CA SER A 7 -25.93 21.46 59.93
C SER A 7 -26.00 20.24 60.88
N SER A 8 -25.69 19.04 60.34
CA SER A 8 -24.56 18.14 60.72
C SER A 8 -24.71 16.76 60.02
N MET A 9 -23.75 16.37 59.17
CA MET A 9 -22.67 15.38 59.37
C MET A 9 -23.06 13.88 59.54
N ALA A 10 -22.69 13.12 58.49
CA ALA A 10 -21.98 11.84 58.46
C ALA A 10 -22.43 10.64 59.34
N LEU A 11 -22.68 9.49 58.69
CA LEU A 11 -21.86 8.26 58.88
C LEU A 11 -22.23 7.15 57.89
N SER A 12 -21.25 6.28 57.68
CA SER A 12 -21.06 5.22 56.69
C SER A 12 -21.88 3.95 56.93
N SER A 13 -22.15 3.17 55.88
CA SER A 13 -21.96 1.72 55.89
C SER A 13 -21.99 1.10 54.48
N SER A 14 -21.07 0.17 54.29
CA SER A 14 -20.79 -0.66 53.11
C SER A 14 -21.92 -1.63 52.76
N LEU A 15 -22.03 -2.03 51.48
CA LEU A 15 -22.06 -3.44 51.03
C LEU A 15 -22.12 -3.55 49.49
N GLN A 16 -21.28 -4.44 48.95
CA GLN A 16 -21.15 -4.82 47.54
C GLN A 16 -22.10 -6.01 47.17
N PRO A 17 -22.16 -6.45 45.88
CA PRO A 17 -23.39 -6.90 45.21
C PRO A 17 -23.59 -8.43 45.15
N ARG A 18 -24.80 -8.87 44.75
CA ARG A 18 -25.09 -10.26 44.36
C ARG A 18 -25.83 -10.35 43.02
N ASN A 19 -25.19 -11.07 42.08
CA ASN A 19 -25.74 -11.60 40.83
C ASN A 19 -26.77 -12.72 41.08
N VAL A 20 -27.80 -12.80 40.23
CA VAL A 20 -28.59 -14.04 40.03
C VAL A 20 -28.91 -14.25 38.54
N PHE A 21 -28.38 -15.34 37.99
CA PHE A 21 -28.75 -15.93 36.70
C PHE A 21 -30.08 -16.71 36.82
N SER A 22 -30.88 -16.72 35.75
CA SER A 22 -31.98 -17.68 35.58
C SER A 22 -31.92 -18.32 34.19
N LYS A 23 -31.74 -19.65 34.16
CA LYS A 23 -31.81 -20.52 32.98
C LYS A 23 -33.27 -20.92 32.74
N LYS A 24 -33.70 -20.94 31.47
CA LYS A 24 -34.85 -21.74 31.02
C LYS A 24 -34.45 -22.58 29.80
N VAL A 25 -34.81 -23.85 29.88
CA VAL A 25 -34.87 -24.92 28.86
C VAL A 25 -36.36 -25.35 28.91
N PRO A 26 -37.09 -25.74 27.82
CA PRO A 26 -36.87 -27.08 27.26
C PRO A 26 -37.39 -27.46 25.85
N VAL A 27 -37.01 -28.71 25.48
CA VAL A 27 -37.64 -29.74 24.61
C VAL A 27 -37.31 -29.81 23.10
N PHE A 28 -36.84 -31.01 22.74
CA PHE A 28 -36.60 -31.61 21.42
C PHE A 28 -37.89 -31.97 20.66
N GLN A 29 -37.92 -31.73 19.34
CA GLN A 29 -38.57 -32.64 18.37
C GLN A 29 -37.75 -32.73 17.08
N ARG A 30 -37.54 -33.97 16.64
CA ARG A 30 -36.84 -34.41 15.42
C ARG A 30 -37.91 -34.66 14.36
N LEU A 31 -37.74 -34.20 13.11
CA LEU A 31 -38.26 -34.84 11.88
C LEU A 31 -37.84 -34.08 10.60
N THR A 32 -37.24 -34.86 9.69
CA THR A 32 -37.32 -34.85 8.20
C THR A 32 -36.92 -33.64 7.36
N THR A 33 -36.01 -33.92 6.42
CA THR A 33 -35.72 -33.19 5.17
C THR A 33 -36.94 -33.02 4.28
N PRO A 34 -36.97 -31.95 3.46
CA PRO A 34 -37.64 -32.00 2.17
C PRO A 34 -36.73 -31.65 0.99
N THR A 35 -36.90 -32.50 0.00
CA THR A 35 -36.51 -32.51 -1.41
C THR A 35 -36.79 -31.21 -2.17
N THR A 36 -35.85 -30.90 -3.08
CA THR A 36 -35.94 -30.24 -4.39
C THR A 36 -37.28 -29.65 -4.83
N LEU A 37 -37.28 -28.36 -5.21
CA LEU A 37 -38.22 -27.78 -6.17
C LEU A 37 -37.48 -26.85 -7.15
N ILE A 38 -37.47 -27.25 -8.41
CA ILE A 38 -37.09 -26.48 -9.60
C ILE A 38 -38.37 -25.84 -10.15
N PRO A 39 -38.41 -24.54 -10.47
CA PRO A 39 -39.46 -24.00 -11.32
C PRO A 39 -39.10 -24.17 -12.80
N SER A 40 -39.94 -24.95 -13.49
CA SER A 40 -40.05 -25.01 -14.94
C SER A 40 -40.83 -23.82 -15.48
N TRP A 41 -40.30 -23.11 -16.48
CA TRP A 41 -41.13 -22.42 -17.48
C TRP A 41 -40.70 -22.78 -18.89
N ALA A 42 -41.67 -23.30 -19.64
CA ALA A 42 -41.63 -23.62 -21.06
C ALA A 42 -41.83 -22.33 -21.88
N SER A 43 -40.87 -22.01 -22.76
CA SER A 43 -40.91 -22.15 -24.22
C SER A 43 -41.85 -21.20 -24.98
N SER A 44 -41.25 -20.28 -25.74
CA SER A 44 -41.75 -19.93 -27.07
C SER A 44 -40.57 -19.95 -28.05
N SER A 45 -40.88 -20.36 -29.27
CA SER A 45 -40.03 -20.97 -30.29
C SER A 45 -39.32 -19.98 -31.22
N ALA A 46 -38.07 -20.28 -31.60
CA ALA A 46 -37.62 -20.35 -33.00
C ALA A 46 -36.17 -20.86 -33.07
N LYS A 47 -35.95 -21.99 -33.76
CA LYS A 47 -34.63 -22.44 -34.24
C LYS A 47 -34.39 -21.89 -35.65
N PRO A 48 -33.14 -21.88 -36.14
CA PRO A 48 -32.78 -22.99 -37.02
C PRO A 48 -31.44 -23.66 -36.67
N ASN A 49 -31.34 -24.88 -37.17
CA ASN A 49 -30.29 -25.87 -36.98
C ASN A 49 -28.91 -25.41 -37.49
N ASN A 50 -27.84 -25.83 -36.81
CA ASN A 50 -26.70 -26.42 -37.48
C ASN A 50 -25.94 -27.40 -36.58
N THR A 51 -25.44 -28.43 -37.24
CA THR A 51 -25.11 -29.77 -36.77
C THR A 51 -23.77 -29.81 -36.03
N LEU A 52 -23.74 -30.51 -34.88
CA LEU A 52 -22.51 -30.85 -34.14
C LEU A 52 -21.73 -31.94 -34.87
N ILE A 53 -20.43 -31.71 -35.09
CA ILE A 53 -19.44 -32.78 -35.24
C ILE A 53 -18.49 -32.69 -34.04
N LEU A 54 -18.54 -33.73 -33.21
CA LEU A 54 -17.64 -33.95 -32.08
C LEU A 54 -16.37 -34.62 -32.60
N VAL A 55 -15.26 -33.89 -32.73
CA VAL A 55 -13.95 -34.49 -32.98
C VAL A 55 -13.19 -34.59 -31.65
N SER A 56 -13.15 -35.80 -31.13
CA SER A 56 -12.20 -36.22 -30.09
C SER A 56 -10.81 -36.29 -30.70
N SER A 57 -9.88 -35.44 -30.26
CA SER A 57 -8.46 -35.65 -30.48
C SER A 57 -7.75 -35.82 -29.14
N LYS A 58 -7.44 -37.08 -28.83
CA LYS A 58 -6.46 -37.48 -27.82
C LYS A 58 -5.08 -36.97 -28.26
N PHE A 59 -4.43 -36.14 -27.46
CA PHE A 59 -2.99 -35.90 -27.61
C PHE A 59 -2.22 -36.70 -26.56
N PRO A 60 -1.24 -37.53 -26.96
CA PRO A 60 -0.41 -38.28 -26.04
C PRO A 60 0.67 -37.39 -25.43
N SER A 61 0.84 -37.57 -24.13
CA SER A 61 1.96 -37.13 -23.33
C SER A 61 3.26 -37.81 -23.76
N PHE A 62 4.29 -37.01 -24.08
CA PHE A 62 5.67 -37.47 -24.12
C PHE A 62 6.53 -36.59 -23.20
N LEU A 63 6.81 -37.13 -22.02
CA LEU A 63 7.96 -36.76 -21.21
C LEU A 63 9.21 -37.37 -21.87
N ARG A 64 10.24 -36.54 -22.14
CA ARG A 64 11.61 -37.05 -22.31
C ARG A 64 12.62 -36.01 -21.84
N CYS A 65 13.31 -36.35 -20.76
CA CYS A 65 14.57 -35.75 -20.33
C CYS A 65 15.67 -36.10 -21.34
N SER A 66 16.60 -35.19 -21.66
CA SER A 66 18.05 -35.48 -21.69
C SER A 66 18.91 -34.23 -22.01
N THR A 67 19.83 -33.94 -21.09
CA THR A 67 21.28 -33.63 -21.24
C THR A 67 21.84 -32.86 -22.44
N LYS A 68 22.64 -31.81 -22.12
CA LYS A 68 23.85 -31.23 -22.76
C LYS A 68 24.20 -31.57 -24.23
N PRO A 69 24.86 -30.61 -24.91
CA PRO A 69 26.24 -30.91 -25.32
C PRO A 69 27.24 -29.75 -25.10
N ASP A 70 28.43 -30.12 -24.62
CA ASP A 70 29.71 -29.44 -24.83
C ASP A 70 30.37 -30.09 -26.06
N THR A 71 30.88 -29.34 -27.05
CA THR A 71 32.27 -29.43 -27.60
C THR A 71 32.51 -28.56 -28.85
N SER A 72 33.43 -27.59 -28.67
CA SER A 72 34.60 -27.21 -29.49
C SER A 72 34.67 -27.43 -31.02
N ALA A 73 35.06 -26.36 -31.74
CA ALA A 73 36.29 -26.21 -32.56
C ALA A 73 36.15 -24.98 -33.50
N ASN A 74 36.83 -23.86 -33.22
CA ASN A 74 38.13 -23.39 -33.76
C ASN A 74 38.09 -22.71 -35.13
N SER A 75 38.49 -21.43 -35.15
CA SER A 75 39.49 -20.90 -36.09
C SER A 75 40.11 -19.60 -35.54
N ASP A 76 41.43 -19.64 -35.40
CA ASP A 76 42.36 -18.61 -34.94
C ASP A 76 42.51 -17.40 -35.88
N THR A 77 42.94 -16.26 -35.35
CA THR A 77 44.11 -15.54 -35.89
C THR A 77 44.81 -14.72 -34.80
N GLU A 78 46.12 -14.95 -34.70
CA GLU A 78 47.08 -14.42 -33.73
C GLU A 78 47.44 -12.94 -33.91
N LYS A 79 47.89 -12.28 -32.83
CA LYS A 79 49.21 -11.61 -32.76
C LYS A 79 49.54 -11.13 -31.34
N LYS A 80 50.63 -11.67 -30.79
CA LYS A 80 51.48 -11.18 -29.69
C LYS A 80 52.93 -11.12 -30.25
N PRO A 81 53.88 -10.33 -29.69
CA PRO A 81 54.63 -10.76 -28.48
C PRO A 81 55.03 -9.59 -27.52
N ASN A 82 55.09 -9.84 -26.20
CA ASN A 82 56.29 -9.91 -25.29
C ASN A 82 56.86 -8.52 -24.93
N ASP A 83 57.27 -8.14 -23.71
CA ASP A 83 57.95 -8.82 -22.59
C ASP A 83 57.65 -8.12 -21.23
N ASP A 84 57.76 -8.87 -20.14
CA ASP A 84 57.95 -8.44 -18.72
C ASP A 84 59.47 -8.19 -18.47
N PRO A 85 59.98 -7.56 -17.36
CA PRO A 85 59.53 -7.83 -15.98
C PRO A 85 59.66 -6.70 -14.91
N SER A 86 59.00 -6.95 -13.78
CA SER A 86 59.40 -6.64 -12.39
C SER A 86 59.46 -5.18 -11.88
N SER A 87 58.71 -4.90 -10.81
CA SER A 87 59.26 -4.58 -9.47
C SER A 87 58.19 -4.01 -8.52
N VAL A 88 58.20 -4.51 -7.28
CA VAL A 88 57.43 -4.07 -6.10
C VAL A 88 58.25 -3.01 -5.35
N PRO A 89 57.64 -2.11 -4.56
CA PRO A 89 58.08 -2.05 -3.17
C PRO A 89 56.96 -1.86 -2.12
N LYS A 90 57.20 -2.47 -0.95
CA LYS A 90 56.61 -2.20 0.37
C LYS A 90 57.46 -1.15 1.11
N CYS A 91 56.86 -0.38 2.04
CA CYS A 91 57.57 0.27 3.17
C CYS A 91 56.51 0.60 4.26
N HIS A 92 56.44 -0.08 5.41
CA HIS A 92 57.18 0.03 6.69
C HIS A 92 56.95 1.30 7.54
N GLN A 93 56.51 1.05 8.79
CA GLN A 93 56.36 1.95 9.94
C GLN A 93 57.72 2.36 10.56
N LYS A 94 57.79 3.57 11.16
CA LYS A 94 58.33 3.82 12.51
C LYS A 94 58.21 5.29 12.96
N ALA A 95 57.96 5.48 14.26
CA ALA A 95 57.97 6.74 15.01
C ALA A 95 59.39 7.31 15.23
N PRO A 96 59.51 8.51 15.83
CA PRO A 96 60.20 8.57 17.13
C PRO A 96 59.63 9.58 18.17
N ASP A 97 60.13 9.39 19.39
CA ASP A 97 59.80 10.01 20.69
C ASP A 97 60.37 11.43 20.94
N ASP A 98 59.59 12.19 21.72
CA ASP A 98 59.85 12.95 22.97
C ASP A 98 61.21 13.59 23.36
N SER A 99 61.14 14.86 23.83
CA SER A 99 61.86 15.49 24.96
C SER A 99 61.56 17.01 25.01
N GLY A 100 60.82 17.55 26.00
CA GLY A 100 61.31 18.21 27.24
C GLY A 100 61.70 19.70 27.04
N ALA A 101 61.37 20.73 27.84
CA ALA A 101 60.84 20.84 29.20
C ALA A 101 60.42 22.31 29.52
N GLU A 102 59.48 22.47 30.49
CA GLU A 102 59.36 23.51 31.56
C GLU A 102 59.18 25.02 31.20
N SER A 103 58.43 25.90 31.91
CA SER A 103 57.96 26.00 33.31
C SER A 103 56.89 27.11 33.53
N GLY A 104 56.01 26.94 34.53
CA GLY A 104 55.37 27.99 35.38
C GLY A 104 53.99 28.53 34.92
N ALA A 105 52.98 28.81 35.74
CA ALA A 105 52.75 28.79 37.19
C ALA A 105 51.22 28.87 37.51
N PHE A 106 50.86 28.66 38.78
CA PHE A 106 49.55 28.38 39.40
C PHE A 106 48.47 29.51 39.52
N SER A 107 47.19 29.14 39.25
CA SER A 107 45.93 29.36 40.05
C SER A 107 45.10 30.70 39.97
N PRO A 108 43.85 30.79 40.51
CA PRO A 108 42.57 30.17 40.05
C PRO A 108 41.35 31.18 39.98
N SER A 109 40.13 30.68 39.72
CA SER A 109 38.78 31.35 39.70
C SER A 109 38.37 31.97 38.34
N SER A 110 37.13 31.88 37.83
CA SER A 110 35.80 31.83 38.44
C SER A 110 34.77 31.24 37.45
N SER A 111 33.63 30.78 37.99
CA SER A 111 32.52 30.10 37.32
C SER A 111 31.44 31.04 36.76
N SER A 112 30.55 30.45 35.94
CA SER A 112 29.25 30.93 35.41
C SER A 112 29.35 31.72 34.09
N SER A 113 28.61 31.42 33.02
CA SER A 113 27.34 30.69 32.86
C SER A 113 27.26 30.11 31.43
N LEU A 114 26.84 28.85 31.30
CA LEU A 114 26.50 28.24 30.00
C LEU A 114 25.05 28.60 29.65
N PRO A 115 24.74 29.01 28.41
CA PRO A 115 23.35 29.14 27.99
C PRO A 115 22.69 27.75 27.93
N PRO A 116 21.37 27.65 28.17
CA PRO A 116 20.68 26.37 28.19
C PRO A 116 20.73 25.71 26.79
N PRO A 117 20.75 24.38 26.71
CA PRO A 117 20.75 23.69 25.42
C PRO A 117 19.46 24.03 24.68
N SER A 118 19.61 24.52 23.46
CA SER A 118 18.50 24.66 22.52
C SER A 118 17.81 23.31 22.38
N LYS A 119 16.51 23.26 22.71
CA LYS A 119 15.67 22.11 22.37
C LYS A 119 15.82 21.88 20.87
N SER A 120 16.26 20.69 20.51
CA SER A 120 16.50 20.25 19.14
C SER A 120 15.22 20.33 18.30
N GLN A 121 14.98 21.45 17.63
CA GLN A 121 13.89 21.56 16.63
C GLN A 121 14.10 20.58 15.46
N HIS A 122 15.31 20.04 15.29
CA HIS A 122 15.60 19.01 14.28
C HIS A 122 15.09 17.61 14.62
N SER A 123 14.73 17.28 15.88
CA SER A 123 14.30 15.90 16.21
C SER A 123 12.79 15.64 16.09
N SER A 124 11.94 16.67 16.08
CA SER A 124 10.49 16.50 15.89
C SER A 124 10.10 16.35 14.42
N CYS A 125 10.91 16.91 13.52
CA CYS A 125 10.67 16.99 12.09
C CYS A 125 10.79 15.64 11.35
N SER A 126 11.42 14.62 11.96
CA SER A 126 11.53 13.25 11.41
C SER A 126 10.50 12.27 12.00
N ARG A 127 9.60 12.72 12.88
CA ARG A 127 8.61 11.85 13.53
C ARG A 127 7.73 11.17 12.48
N GLY A 128 7.47 9.89 12.69
CA GLY A 128 6.70 9.05 11.78
C GLY A 128 7.46 8.51 10.58
N LEU A 129 8.57 9.10 10.13
CA LEU A 129 9.29 8.59 8.94
C LEU A 129 9.97 7.25 9.24
N VAL A 130 9.61 6.19 8.50
CA VAL A 130 10.20 4.84 8.66
C VAL A 130 10.92 4.35 7.41
N PHE A 131 10.66 4.94 6.24
CA PHE A 131 11.31 4.57 5.00
C PHE A 131 11.45 5.78 4.07
N ASP A 132 12.68 6.25 3.92
CA ASP A 132 13.03 7.46 3.16
C ASP A 132 13.41 7.14 1.70
N LEU A 133 13.71 8.15 0.89
CA LEU A 133 14.28 8.00 -0.44
C LEU A 133 15.57 7.17 -0.42
N GLY A 134 15.77 6.39 -1.48
CA GLY A 134 16.99 5.62 -1.65
C GLY A 134 18.22 6.50 -1.89
N PRO A 135 19.45 5.95 -1.72
CA PRO A 135 20.68 6.63 -2.10
C PRO A 135 20.66 7.10 -3.56
N SER A 136 21.41 8.14 -3.93
CA SER A 136 21.34 8.77 -5.27
C SER A 136 21.56 7.85 -6.48
N ASN A 137 22.16 6.68 -6.29
CA ASN A 137 22.41 5.66 -7.31
C ASN A 137 21.41 4.50 -7.29
N SER A 138 20.40 4.56 -6.43
CA SER A 138 19.38 3.52 -6.28
C SER A 138 18.19 3.76 -7.22
N TRP A 139 17.43 2.70 -7.46
CA TRP A 139 16.26 2.73 -8.33
C TRP A 139 15.06 3.46 -7.71
N ASP A 140 15.10 3.79 -6.43
CA ASP A 140 14.05 4.45 -5.66
C ASP A 140 14.54 5.77 -5.01
N SER A 141 15.50 6.42 -5.68
CA SER A 141 16.16 7.63 -5.19
C SER A 141 15.36 8.92 -5.41
N ALA A 142 14.42 8.95 -6.36
CA ALA A 142 13.65 10.15 -6.69
C ALA A 142 12.29 10.17 -5.99
N GLU A 143 11.58 9.04 -6.00
CA GLU A 143 10.27 8.91 -5.36
C GLU A 143 10.14 7.53 -4.71
N VAL A 144 9.41 7.48 -3.58
CA VAL A 144 8.92 6.26 -2.92
C VAL A 144 7.48 6.47 -2.45
N GLY A 145 6.68 5.40 -2.43
CA GLY A 145 5.33 5.47 -1.87
C GLY A 145 4.49 4.22 -2.18
N SER A 146 3.16 4.38 -2.12
CA SER A 146 2.17 3.30 -2.28
C SER A 146 2.56 2.03 -1.49
N PRO A 147 2.79 2.13 -0.17
CA PRO A 147 3.23 0.98 0.60
C PRO A 147 2.14 -0.08 0.67
N VAL A 148 2.50 -1.34 0.48
CA VAL A 148 1.66 -2.52 0.73
C VAL A 148 2.41 -3.39 1.74
N VAL A 149 2.00 -3.29 3.00
CA VAL A 149 2.69 -3.93 4.13
C VAL A 149 1.93 -5.18 4.57
N LYS A 150 2.67 -6.29 4.73
CA LYS A 150 2.15 -7.55 5.29
C LYS A 150 3.04 -8.03 6.43
N ARG A 151 2.38 -8.39 7.53
CA ARG A 151 2.98 -8.95 8.74
C ARG A 151 2.72 -10.45 8.78
N PHE A 152 3.75 -11.22 9.09
CA PHE A 152 3.71 -12.66 9.27
C PHE A 152 4.26 -12.99 10.64
N LEU A 153 3.43 -13.64 11.45
CA LEU A 153 3.80 -14.14 12.77
C LEU A 153 3.99 -15.65 12.69
N SER A 154 5.12 -16.12 13.20
CA SER A 154 5.41 -17.53 13.45
C SER A 154 5.90 -17.69 14.89
N ASP A 155 5.97 -18.94 15.36
CA ASP A 155 6.43 -19.23 16.73
C ASP A 155 7.88 -18.79 16.98
N GLU A 156 8.70 -18.70 15.92
CA GLU A 156 10.13 -18.42 16.01
C GLU A 156 10.48 -16.98 15.60
N GLU A 157 9.72 -16.38 14.68
CA GLU A 157 10.05 -15.08 14.11
C GLU A 157 8.82 -14.26 13.69
N GLU A 158 8.96 -12.94 13.85
CA GLU A 158 8.08 -11.94 13.26
C GLU A 158 8.73 -11.40 11.98
N ARG A 159 8.05 -11.52 10.85
CA ARG A 159 8.53 -11.09 9.53
C ARG A 159 7.58 -10.10 8.91
N TRP A 160 8.15 -9.05 8.34
CA TRP A 160 7.41 -8.00 7.66
C TRP A 160 7.92 -7.85 6.23
N TYR A 161 6.99 -7.68 5.31
CA TYR A 161 7.27 -7.39 3.91
C TYR A 161 6.54 -6.11 3.52
N MET A 162 7.22 -5.24 2.79
CA MET A 162 6.64 -4.05 2.19
C MET A 162 6.93 -4.08 0.70
N TRP A 163 5.88 -4.19 -0.10
CA TRP A 163 5.96 -3.85 -1.51
C TRP A 163 5.65 -2.38 -1.67
N TYR A 164 6.49 -1.67 -2.40
CA TYR A 164 6.36 -0.22 -2.57
C TYR A 164 6.73 0.17 -3.99
N HIS A 165 6.22 1.32 -4.45
CA HIS A 165 6.71 1.88 -5.70
C HIS A 165 7.96 2.72 -5.44
N GLY A 166 8.88 2.71 -6.41
CA GLY A 166 10.04 3.57 -6.42
C GLY A 166 10.35 4.04 -7.83
N LYS A 167 11.01 5.20 -7.92
CA LYS A 167 11.40 5.79 -9.20
C LYS A 167 12.86 6.26 -9.14
N PRO A 168 13.69 5.94 -10.16
CA PRO A 168 15.08 6.35 -10.18
C PRO A 168 15.19 7.84 -10.54
N LYS A 169 16.26 8.48 -10.06
CA LYS A 169 16.60 9.84 -10.49
C LYS A 169 17.16 9.82 -11.92
N GLY A 170 16.57 10.58 -12.83
CA GLY A 170 16.96 10.65 -14.25
C GLY A 170 15.75 10.54 -15.19
N GLN A 171 15.94 10.89 -16.45
CA GLN A 171 14.91 10.80 -17.50
C GLN A 171 15.44 9.98 -18.69
N PRO A 172 14.65 9.04 -19.24
CA PRO A 172 13.33 8.58 -18.79
C PRO A 172 13.41 7.64 -17.58
N SER A 173 12.59 7.86 -16.55
CA SER A 173 12.44 6.97 -15.40
C SER A 173 10.98 6.53 -15.24
N SER A 174 10.76 5.22 -15.27
CA SER A 174 9.45 4.60 -15.01
C SER A 174 9.36 4.11 -13.58
N ASP A 175 8.14 4.07 -13.07
CA ASP A 175 7.84 3.54 -11.73
C ASP A 175 8.11 2.02 -11.72
N LEU A 176 8.80 1.57 -10.68
CA LEU A 176 9.14 0.16 -10.41
C LEU A 176 8.47 -0.28 -9.13
N ILE A 177 8.20 -1.57 -8.99
CA ILE A 177 7.75 -2.16 -7.72
C ILE A 177 8.94 -2.87 -7.08
N GLY A 178 9.23 -2.55 -5.82
CA GLY A 178 10.25 -3.23 -5.03
C GLY A 178 9.72 -3.83 -3.76
N LEU A 179 10.59 -4.63 -3.15
CA LEU A 179 10.37 -5.35 -1.91
C LEU A 179 11.41 -4.92 -0.88
N ALA A 180 10.93 -4.49 0.28
CA ALA A 180 11.70 -4.29 1.50
C ALA A 180 11.22 -5.27 2.58
N ILE A 181 12.13 -5.68 3.47
CA ILE A 181 11.82 -6.60 4.57
C ILE A 181 12.12 -5.95 5.91
N SER A 182 11.46 -6.41 6.97
CA SER A 182 11.70 -5.94 8.33
C SER A 182 11.42 -7.05 9.34
N SER A 183 12.10 -7.01 10.49
CA SER A 183 11.82 -7.89 11.64
C SER A 183 10.83 -7.29 12.63
N ASN A 184 10.57 -5.98 12.56
CA ASN A 184 9.75 -5.26 13.55
C ASN A 184 8.71 -4.32 12.93
N GLY A 185 8.69 -4.18 11.61
CA GLY A 185 7.80 -3.29 10.87
C GLY A 185 8.18 -1.80 10.96
N VAL A 186 9.33 -1.48 11.52
CA VAL A 186 9.82 -0.10 11.73
C VAL A 186 11.12 0.13 10.98
N HIS A 187 12.08 -0.79 11.12
CA HIS A 187 13.36 -0.74 10.44
C HIS A 187 13.33 -1.64 9.23
N TRP A 188 13.49 -1.05 8.05
CA TRP A 188 13.33 -1.74 6.77
C TRP A 188 14.67 -1.90 6.07
N GLU A 189 14.95 -3.13 5.66
CA GLU A 189 16.06 -3.47 4.78
C GLU A 189 15.61 -3.33 3.33
N ARG A 190 16.37 -2.58 2.54
CA ARG A 190 16.10 -2.28 1.12
C ARG A 190 17.28 -2.69 0.25
N GLY A 191 17.01 -3.01 -1.01
CA GLY A 191 18.06 -3.33 -1.99
C GLY A 191 18.18 -2.28 -3.09
N GLY A 192 19.41 -2.00 -3.51
CA GLY A 192 19.71 -1.02 -4.58
C GLY A 192 19.55 -1.55 -6.01
N GLY A 193 19.28 -2.84 -6.20
CA GLY A 193 19.19 -3.50 -7.51
C GLY A 193 18.01 -4.46 -7.64
N PRO A 194 17.99 -5.34 -8.65
CA PRO A 194 16.96 -6.36 -8.79
C PRO A 194 17.08 -7.42 -7.70
N ALA A 195 15.97 -7.84 -7.11
CA ALA A 195 15.95 -9.02 -6.23
C ALA A 195 16.01 -10.29 -7.08
N ARG A 196 17.13 -11.03 -7.04
CA ARG A 196 17.37 -12.21 -7.91
C ARG A 196 17.24 -13.54 -7.18
N SER A 197 17.56 -13.54 -5.89
CA SER A 197 17.56 -14.74 -5.04
C SER A 197 16.42 -14.68 -4.03
N SER A 198 16.10 -15.81 -3.40
CA SER A 198 14.99 -15.92 -2.44
C SER A 198 15.13 -15.05 -1.18
N SER A 199 16.36 -14.63 -0.85
CA SER A 199 16.65 -13.74 0.29
C SER A 199 16.78 -12.27 -0.12
N ASP A 200 16.94 -11.97 -1.41
CA ASP A 200 17.31 -10.64 -1.86
C ASP A 200 16.15 -9.66 -1.68
N VAL A 201 16.49 -8.39 -1.49
CA VAL A 201 15.58 -7.25 -1.51
C VAL A 201 15.96 -6.31 -2.65
N GLY A 202 15.03 -5.44 -3.06
CA GLY A 202 15.22 -4.56 -4.21
C GLY A 202 14.01 -4.54 -5.14
N PHE A 203 14.17 -4.08 -6.38
CA PHE A 203 13.04 -4.09 -7.32
C PHE A 203 12.72 -5.51 -7.79
N VAL A 204 11.43 -5.84 -7.82
CA VAL A 204 10.89 -7.17 -8.11
C VAL A 204 10.05 -7.20 -9.38
N MET A 205 9.54 -6.05 -9.82
CA MET A 205 8.72 -5.94 -11.02
C MET A 205 8.99 -4.62 -11.74
N ASN A 206 9.05 -4.68 -13.07
CA ASN A 206 9.22 -3.54 -13.97
C ASN A 206 8.05 -3.47 -14.96
N CYS A 207 7.86 -2.33 -15.62
CA CYS A 207 6.84 -2.07 -16.63
C CYS A 207 6.81 -3.13 -17.74
N GLY A 208 5.63 -3.31 -18.35
CA GLY A 208 5.44 -4.16 -19.51
C GLY A 208 6.29 -3.68 -20.69
N LYS A 209 6.80 -4.62 -21.48
CA LYS A 209 7.54 -4.33 -22.72
C LYS A 209 6.67 -4.40 -23.96
N ASP A 210 5.51 -5.02 -23.84
CA ASP A 210 4.57 -5.19 -24.92
C ASP A 210 3.86 -3.86 -25.19
N TRP A 211 3.92 -3.38 -26.43
CA TRP A 211 3.41 -2.06 -26.82
C TRP A 211 1.91 -1.90 -26.60
N TRP A 212 1.17 -3.01 -26.56
CA TRP A 212 -0.29 -3.05 -26.35
C TRP A 212 -0.69 -3.13 -24.87
N ALA A 213 0.26 -3.34 -23.95
CA ALA A 213 -0.03 -3.49 -22.54
C ALA A 213 -0.36 -2.15 -21.86
N PHE A 214 -1.24 -2.18 -20.86
CA PHE A 214 -1.66 -0.98 -20.12
C PHE A 214 -0.57 -0.45 -19.16
N ASP A 215 0.47 -1.23 -18.90
CA ASP A 215 1.45 -0.99 -17.83
C ASP A 215 2.87 -0.69 -18.35
N THR A 216 2.96 0.00 -19.48
CA THR A 216 4.20 0.30 -20.22
C THR A 216 4.98 1.50 -19.70
N ASN A 217 4.31 2.47 -19.05
CA ASN A 217 4.92 3.73 -18.63
C ASN A 217 5.25 3.77 -17.12
N GLY A 218 4.49 3.04 -16.31
CA GLY A 218 4.69 2.94 -14.86
C GLY A 218 3.84 1.84 -14.23
N ILE A 219 4.31 1.29 -13.11
CA ILE A 219 3.55 0.34 -12.28
C ILE A 219 3.64 0.68 -10.80
N ARG A 220 2.56 0.45 -10.05
CA ARG A 220 2.49 0.68 -8.60
C ARG A 220 1.74 -0.42 -7.89
N PRO A 221 2.25 -0.93 -6.75
CA PRO A 221 1.53 -1.95 -6.01
C PRO A 221 0.30 -1.33 -5.35
N SER A 222 -0.76 -2.12 -5.20
CA SER A 222 -2.02 -1.66 -4.60
C SER A 222 -2.47 -2.60 -3.49
N GLU A 223 -2.46 -3.91 -3.73
CA GLU A 223 -2.79 -4.89 -2.68
C GLU A 223 -2.09 -6.23 -2.91
N MET A 224 -1.77 -6.91 -1.81
CA MET A 224 -1.15 -8.23 -1.79
C MET A 224 -2.07 -9.25 -1.11
N VAL A 225 -2.64 -10.17 -1.89
CA VAL A 225 -3.48 -11.26 -1.37
C VAL A 225 -2.69 -12.55 -1.39
N ILE A 226 -2.75 -13.31 -0.29
CA ILE A 226 -2.08 -14.61 -0.18
C ILE A 226 -3.13 -15.69 -0.35
N MET A 227 -3.10 -16.33 -1.51
CA MET A 227 -4.01 -17.41 -1.84
C MET A 227 -3.39 -18.73 -1.38
N SER A 228 -4.04 -19.40 -0.43
CA SER A 228 -3.69 -20.76 -0.02
C SER A 228 -4.86 -21.70 -0.33
N SER A 229 -4.55 -22.88 -0.87
CA SER A 229 -5.55 -23.92 -1.12
C SER A 229 -5.41 -25.00 -0.06
N SER A 230 -6.46 -25.21 0.74
CA SER A 230 -6.53 -26.35 1.67
C SER A 230 -6.65 -27.71 0.96
N ARG A 231 -6.89 -27.72 -0.36
CA ARG A 231 -7.07 -28.94 -1.17
C ARG A 231 -5.76 -29.51 -1.70
N VAL A 232 -4.70 -28.70 -1.77
CA VAL A 232 -3.38 -29.16 -2.24
C VAL A 232 -2.53 -29.39 -0.98
N ARG A 233 -2.07 -30.62 -0.76
CA ARG A 233 -1.14 -30.96 0.34
C ARG A 233 0.26 -30.33 0.19
N ALA A 234 0.46 -29.50 -0.85
CA ALA A 234 1.67 -28.73 -1.05
C ALA A 234 1.51 -27.37 -0.37
N SER A 235 2.38 -27.11 0.59
CA SER A 235 2.44 -25.95 1.48
C SER A 235 2.82 -24.63 0.78
N SER A 236 2.53 -24.47 -0.51
CA SER A 236 2.95 -23.31 -1.28
C SER A 236 1.78 -22.33 -1.42
N ALA A 237 1.73 -21.35 -0.52
CA ALA A 237 0.90 -20.17 -0.69
C ALA A 237 1.37 -19.40 -1.93
N VAL A 238 0.43 -18.87 -2.71
CA VAL A 238 0.72 -18.07 -3.91
C VAL A 238 0.36 -16.62 -3.60
N TYR A 239 1.33 -15.73 -3.80
CA TYR A 239 1.15 -14.30 -3.70
C TYR A 239 0.45 -13.77 -4.94
N TRP A 240 -0.59 -12.96 -4.75
CA TRP A 240 -1.34 -12.26 -5.78
C TRP A 240 -1.17 -10.77 -5.54
N LEU A 241 -0.43 -10.10 -6.43
CA LEU A 241 -0.22 -8.67 -6.41
C LEU A 241 -1.20 -8.02 -7.38
N TYR A 242 -2.15 -7.28 -6.82
CA TYR A 242 -2.95 -6.33 -7.58
C TYR A 242 -2.19 -5.01 -7.64
N TYR A 243 -2.09 -4.47 -8.85
CA TYR A 243 -1.28 -3.28 -9.12
C TYR A 243 -1.99 -2.35 -10.09
N THR A 244 -1.58 -1.08 -10.08
CA THR A 244 -2.00 -0.11 -11.10
C THR A 244 -0.92 -0.02 -12.17
N GLY A 245 -1.30 -0.19 -13.43
CA GLY A 245 -0.44 0.07 -14.57
C GLY A 245 -0.83 1.38 -15.24
N TYR A 246 0.17 2.16 -15.67
CA TYR A 246 0.00 3.39 -16.42
C TYR A 246 0.51 3.21 -17.84
N SER A 247 -0.27 3.71 -18.79
CA SER A 247 0.14 3.80 -20.19
C SER A 247 0.73 5.19 -20.49
N SER A 248 1.25 5.34 -21.70
CA SER A 248 1.70 6.64 -22.21
C SER A 248 0.54 7.50 -22.72
N GLU A 249 -0.66 6.93 -22.85
CA GLU A 249 -1.85 7.63 -23.29
C GLU A 249 -2.33 8.62 -22.22
N ARG A 250 -2.68 9.82 -22.66
CA ARG A 250 -3.25 10.86 -21.81
C ARG A 250 -4.75 10.84 -21.91
N VAL A 251 -5.39 11.20 -20.81
CA VAL A 251 -6.83 11.44 -20.77
C VAL A 251 -7.06 12.89 -21.19
N GLU A 252 -7.81 13.08 -22.27
CA GLU A 252 -8.22 14.40 -22.72
C GLU A 252 -9.55 14.74 -22.04
N PHE A 253 -9.60 15.82 -21.26
CA PHE A 253 -10.84 16.37 -20.73
C PHE A 253 -10.98 17.82 -21.22
N SER A 254 -12.16 18.15 -21.73
CA SER A 254 -12.44 19.41 -22.41
C SER A 254 -12.81 20.56 -21.46
N ASP A 255 -12.96 20.29 -20.17
CA ASP A 255 -13.51 21.25 -19.22
C ASP A 255 -12.40 22.00 -18.46
N GLN A 256 -12.21 23.27 -18.80
CA GLN A 256 -11.27 24.20 -18.17
C GLN A 256 -11.83 24.83 -16.88
N SER A 257 -12.98 24.36 -16.39
CA SER A 257 -13.69 24.93 -15.24
C SER A 257 -13.28 24.37 -13.87
N LEU A 258 -12.42 23.35 -13.82
CA LEU A 258 -11.88 22.86 -12.56
C LEU A 258 -10.92 23.90 -11.96
N GLU A 259 -11.27 24.43 -10.77
CA GLU A 259 -10.44 25.41 -10.06
C GLU A 259 -9.09 24.85 -9.59
N PHE A 260 -8.88 23.53 -9.67
CA PHE A 260 -7.64 22.84 -9.29
C PHE A 260 -7.06 21.98 -10.44
N ASN A 261 -5.73 21.85 -10.48
CA ASN A 261 -5.04 21.02 -11.47
C ASN A 261 -5.28 19.53 -11.17
N LEU A 262 -6.11 18.87 -11.97
CA LEU A 262 -6.32 17.42 -11.92
C LEU A 262 -5.05 16.70 -12.41
N GLU A 263 -4.27 16.15 -11.50
CA GLU A 263 -3.15 15.26 -11.78
C GLU A 263 -3.51 13.81 -11.40
N ASN A 264 -2.84 12.81 -12.01
CA ASN A 264 -2.91 11.45 -11.49
C ASN A 264 -2.50 11.50 -10.02
N PRO A 265 -3.39 11.18 -9.07
CA PRO A 265 -3.13 11.45 -7.66
C PRO A 265 -1.91 10.71 -7.14
N ASP A 266 -1.59 9.58 -7.77
CA ASP A 266 -0.42 8.80 -7.47
C ASP A 266 0.87 9.43 -8.04
N ARG A 267 0.87 10.06 -9.21
CA ARG A 267 2.10 10.49 -9.93
C ARG A 267 2.57 11.93 -9.68
N CYS A 268 2.22 12.56 -8.55
CA CYS A 268 2.65 13.94 -8.25
C CYS A 268 4.18 14.11 -8.44
N SER A 269 4.57 14.70 -9.57
CA SER A 269 5.94 14.98 -9.96
C SER A 269 6.10 16.50 -9.92
N ILE A 270 6.86 17.03 -8.96
CA ILE A 270 7.30 18.42 -9.06
C ILE A 270 8.44 18.43 -10.08
N ASN A 271 8.24 19.09 -11.23
CA ASN A 271 9.36 19.42 -12.11
C ASN A 271 10.20 20.51 -11.44
N ASP A 272 11.53 20.44 -11.60
CA ASP A 272 12.54 21.34 -11.01
C ASP A 272 12.38 22.83 -11.41
N ASP A 273 11.47 23.17 -12.31
CA ASP A 273 11.44 24.48 -12.97
C ASP A 273 10.59 25.55 -12.24
N GLY A 274 9.96 25.26 -11.10
CA GLY A 274 9.24 26.27 -10.30
C GLY A 274 8.11 27.02 -11.04
N LEU A 275 7.79 26.60 -12.27
CA LEU A 275 6.71 27.11 -13.08
C LEU A 275 5.53 26.16 -12.92
N ASN A 276 4.41 26.75 -12.49
CA ASN A 276 3.06 26.17 -12.50
C ASN A 276 2.95 24.99 -13.47
N CYS A 277 2.58 23.81 -12.96
CA CYS A 277 2.22 22.66 -13.79
C CYS A 277 1.25 23.12 -14.88
N GLY A 278 1.76 23.26 -16.10
CA GLY A 278 0.92 23.52 -17.26
C GLY A 278 -0.01 22.33 -17.43
N ASN A 279 -1.32 22.59 -17.36
CA ASN A 279 -2.46 21.70 -17.57
C ASN A 279 -2.21 20.21 -17.26
N GLY A 280 -2.74 19.78 -16.11
CA GLY A 280 -2.68 18.44 -15.54
C GLY A 280 -2.70 17.29 -16.54
N LYS A 281 -1.60 16.53 -16.58
CA LYS A 281 -1.48 15.32 -17.42
C LYS A 281 -2.03 14.13 -16.64
N VAL A 282 -3.31 13.83 -16.82
CA VAL A 282 -3.90 12.57 -16.38
C VAL A 282 -3.47 11.48 -17.36
N PHE A 283 -2.81 10.42 -16.88
CA PHE A 283 -2.46 9.26 -17.70
C PHE A 283 -3.51 8.18 -17.50
N LYS A 284 -3.90 7.50 -18.59
CA LYS A 284 -4.77 6.32 -18.47
C LYS A 284 -4.10 5.28 -17.60
N SER A 285 -4.83 4.85 -16.56
CA SER A 285 -4.42 3.77 -15.68
C SER A 285 -5.49 2.69 -15.63
N LEU A 286 -5.03 1.46 -15.52
CA LEU A 286 -5.89 0.28 -15.40
C LEU A 286 -5.33 -0.69 -14.36
N PRO A 287 -6.18 -1.49 -13.72
CA PRO A 287 -5.75 -2.48 -12.73
C PRO A 287 -5.24 -3.76 -13.39
N GLY A 288 -4.14 -4.27 -12.84
CA GLY A 288 -3.47 -5.50 -13.24
C GLY A 288 -3.38 -6.53 -12.12
N LEU A 289 -3.04 -7.77 -12.51
CA LEU A 289 -2.72 -8.85 -11.58
C LEU A 289 -1.37 -9.49 -11.95
N ALA A 290 -0.55 -9.74 -10.96
CA ALA A 290 0.61 -10.61 -11.07
C ALA A 290 0.61 -11.65 -9.95
N ILE A 291 1.16 -12.82 -10.23
CA ILE A 291 1.28 -13.92 -9.25
C ILE A 291 2.74 -14.29 -9.02
N SER A 292 3.05 -14.72 -7.82
CA SER A 292 4.38 -15.15 -7.42
C SER A 292 4.31 -16.26 -6.37
N GLN A 293 5.31 -17.14 -6.36
CA GLN A 293 5.48 -18.15 -5.29
C GLN A 293 6.38 -17.66 -4.15
N ASP A 294 7.19 -16.62 -4.37
CA ASP A 294 8.23 -16.15 -3.45
C ASP A 294 8.16 -14.63 -3.15
N GLY A 295 7.21 -13.94 -3.75
CA GLY A 295 7.01 -12.49 -3.64
C GLY A 295 8.06 -11.65 -4.37
N ARG A 296 8.96 -12.27 -5.13
CA ARG A 296 10.11 -11.64 -5.81
C ARG A 296 10.08 -11.84 -7.31
N HIS A 297 9.70 -13.03 -7.76
CA HIS A 297 9.55 -13.35 -9.18
C HIS A 297 8.07 -13.35 -9.55
N TRP A 298 7.68 -12.43 -10.42
CA TRP A 298 6.28 -12.16 -10.75
C TRP A 298 5.95 -12.55 -12.19
N ALA A 299 4.84 -13.27 -12.35
CA ALA A 299 4.22 -13.54 -13.64
C ALA A 299 2.92 -12.73 -13.75
N ARG A 300 2.78 -11.93 -14.81
CA ARG A 300 1.54 -11.19 -15.10
C ARG A 300 0.42 -12.15 -15.49
N ILE A 301 -0.80 -11.83 -15.07
CA ILE A 301 -2.02 -12.52 -15.46
C ILE A 301 -2.84 -11.57 -16.31
N GLU A 302 -3.13 -11.98 -17.54
CA GLU A 302 -3.93 -11.21 -18.48
C GLU A 302 -5.41 -11.32 -18.10
N GLY A 303 -6.05 -10.16 -17.92
CA GLY A 303 -7.50 -10.06 -17.81
C GLY A 303 -8.20 -10.08 -19.17
N GLU A 304 -9.51 -9.87 -19.17
CA GLU A 304 -10.34 -9.93 -20.39
C GLU A 304 -10.20 -8.69 -21.28
N HIS A 305 -9.66 -7.59 -20.74
CA HIS A 305 -9.44 -6.38 -21.52
C HIS A 305 -8.31 -6.59 -22.55
N HIS A 306 -8.41 -5.96 -23.72
CA HIS A 306 -7.47 -6.19 -24.83
C HIS A 306 -6.02 -5.76 -24.53
N THR A 307 -5.79 -4.98 -23.46
CA THR A 307 -4.45 -4.63 -22.97
C THR A 307 -3.90 -5.59 -21.92
N GLY A 308 -4.67 -6.62 -21.53
CA GLY A 308 -4.37 -7.52 -20.42
C GLY A 308 -4.83 -7.02 -19.05
N ALA A 309 -5.52 -5.87 -18.96
CA ALA A 309 -6.07 -5.35 -17.71
C ALA A 309 -7.27 -6.17 -17.17
N LEU A 310 -7.50 -6.11 -15.86
CA LEU A 310 -8.56 -6.87 -15.19
C LEU A 310 -9.97 -6.33 -15.42
N ILE A 311 -10.10 -5.01 -15.49
CA ILE A 311 -11.35 -4.28 -15.78
C ILE A 311 -11.04 -3.09 -16.66
N ASP A 312 -12.06 -2.66 -17.40
CA ASP A 312 -12.01 -1.48 -18.27
C ASP A 312 -12.64 -0.26 -17.58
N ILE A 313 -12.29 0.93 -18.07
CA ILE A 313 -12.92 2.19 -17.69
C ILE A 313 -14.43 2.18 -17.98
N GLY A 314 -15.15 3.07 -17.33
CA GLY A 314 -16.57 3.28 -17.62
C GLY A 314 -16.80 3.89 -19.00
N SER A 315 -18.02 3.74 -19.51
CA SER A 315 -18.48 4.48 -20.70
C SER A 315 -18.46 5.99 -20.45
N GLU A 316 -18.50 6.84 -21.51
CA GLU A 316 -18.31 8.31 -21.44
C GLU A 316 -19.20 9.09 -20.44
N LYS A 317 -20.21 8.45 -19.83
CA LYS A 317 -21.11 9.05 -18.82
C LYS A 317 -21.03 8.38 -17.46
N GLU A 318 -20.22 7.33 -17.33
CA GLU A 318 -19.94 6.71 -16.06
C GLU A 318 -18.90 7.53 -15.29
N TRP A 319 -19.03 7.52 -13.97
CA TRP A 319 -18.14 8.22 -13.05
C TRP A 319 -16.69 7.72 -13.11
N ASP A 320 -16.45 6.51 -13.61
CA ASP A 320 -15.13 5.88 -13.74
C ASP A 320 -14.61 5.85 -15.18
N SER A 321 -15.03 6.82 -16.00
CA SER A 321 -14.70 6.91 -17.43
C SER A 321 -13.29 7.42 -17.74
N LEU A 322 -12.60 8.06 -16.79
CA LEU A 322 -11.27 8.63 -17.04
C LEU A 322 -10.13 7.62 -16.84
N PHE A 323 -10.13 6.94 -15.70
CA PHE A 323 -9.10 5.98 -15.33
C PHE A 323 -9.59 5.08 -14.19
N ILE A 324 -8.88 3.99 -13.94
CA ILE A 324 -9.09 3.18 -12.74
C ILE A 324 -7.73 2.99 -12.06
N SER A 325 -7.64 3.34 -10.78
CA SER A 325 -6.39 3.26 -10.02
C SER A 325 -6.57 2.65 -8.63
N SER A 326 -5.45 2.19 -8.08
CA SER A 326 -5.24 1.59 -6.76
C SER A 326 -6.27 0.53 -6.39
N PRO A 327 -6.36 -0.59 -7.14
CA PRO A 327 -7.25 -1.70 -6.82
C PRO A 327 -6.86 -2.37 -5.49
N GLN A 328 -7.70 -2.21 -4.47
CA GLN A 328 -7.57 -2.86 -3.17
C GLN A 328 -8.49 -4.08 -3.12
N VAL A 329 -7.94 -5.28 -2.97
CA VAL A 329 -8.71 -6.54 -2.97
C VAL A 329 -8.82 -7.17 -1.58
N VAL A 330 -10.06 -7.48 -1.18
CA VAL A 330 -10.36 -8.17 0.08
C VAL A 330 -11.09 -9.49 -0.20
N PHE A 331 -10.63 -10.57 0.43
CA PHE A 331 -11.32 -11.86 0.45
C PHE A 331 -12.36 -11.89 1.58
N HIS A 332 -13.65 -11.92 1.24
CA HIS A 332 -14.75 -11.95 2.22
C HIS A 332 -15.04 -13.38 2.74
N GLY A 333 -14.83 -14.39 1.90
CA GLY A 333 -15.15 -15.80 2.19
C GLY A 333 -16.03 -16.43 1.11
N ASN A 334 -16.12 -17.77 1.09
CA ASN A 334 -16.95 -18.53 0.12
C ASN A 334 -16.69 -18.15 -1.36
N GLY A 335 -15.42 -17.84 -1.66
CA GLY A 335 -15.02 -17.37 -2.99
C GLY A 335 -15.63 -16.02 -3.37
N ASP A 336 -15.92 -15.14 -2.42
CA ASP A 336 -16.30 -13.75 -2.68
C ASP A 336 -15.07 -12.84 -2.50
N LEU A 337 -14.55 -12.30 -3.61
CA LEU A 337 -13.50 -11.29 -3.61
C LEU A 337 -14.10 -9.94 -3.99
N ARG A 338 -13.59 -8.88 -3.37
CA ARG A 338 -14.08 -7.52 -3.55
C ARG A 338 -12.92 -6.59 -3.80
N MET A 339 -12.98 -5.89 -4.91
CA MET A 339 -12.01 -4.88 -5.31
C MET A 339 -12.63 -3.51 -5.06
N TYR A 340 -11.92 -2.67 -4.32
CA TYR A 340 -12.22 -1.26 -4.18
C TYR A 340 -11.23 -0.51 -5.04
N TYR A 341 -11.72 0.38 -5.89
CA TYR A 341 -10.89 1.15 -6.81
C TYR A 341 -11.38 2.58 -6.82
N HIS A 342 -10.55 3.51 -7.29
CA HIS A 342 -10.98 4.90 -7.42
C HIS A 342 -10.81 5.42 -8.84
N SER A 343 -11.57 6.47 -9.13
CA SER A 343 -11.54 7.29 -10.35
C SER A 343 -11.96 8.72 -9.99
N PHE A 344 -12.01 9.58 -11.00
CA PHE A 344 -12.55 10.92 -10.92
C PHE A 344 -13.90 11.02 -11.66
N ASP A 345 -14.93 11.41 -10.94
CA ASP A 345 -16.28 11.65 -11.46
C ASP A 345 -16.32 13.05 -12.08
N VAL A 346 -16.19 13.11 -13.40
CA VAL A 346 -16.13 14.37 -14.17
C VAL A 346 -17.40 15.20 -14.00
N GLU A 347 -18.56 14.56 -13.97
CA GLU A 347 -19.85 15.25 -13.88
C GLU A 347 -20.01 15.98 -12.55
N LYS A 348 -19.38 15.46 -11.49
CA LYS A 348 -19.44 16.03 -10.14
C LYS A 348 -18.16 16.76 -9.71
N GLY A 349 -17.08 16.67 -10.49
CA GLY A 349 -15.80 17.31 -10.19
C GLY A 349 -15.10 16.75 -8.96
N HIS A 350 -15.29 15.48 -8.61
CA HIS A 350 -14.69 14.89 -7.41
C HIS A 350 -14.14 13.47 -7.60
N PHE A 351 -13.19 13.09 -6.76
CA PHE A 351 -12.75 11.70 -6.64
C PHE A 351 -13.82 10.83 -5.99
N ALA A 352 -13.89 9.59 -6.44
CA ALA A 352 -14.83 8.62 -5.92
C ALA A 352 -14.22 7.22 -5.86
N ILE A 353 -14.75 6.43 -4.93
CA ILE A 353 -14.40 5.03 -4.73
C ILE A 353 -15.57 4.18 -5.21
N GLY A 354 -15.26 3.20 -6.06
CA GLY A 354 -16.17 2.18 -6.55
C GLY A 354 -15.81 0.80 -6.04
N ILE A 355 -16.68 -0.16 -6.32
CA ILE A 355 -16.48 -1.56 -5.96
C ILE A 355 -16.75 -2.49 -7.15
N ALA A 356 -15.96 -3.55 -7.25
CA ALA A 356 -16.18 -4.68 -8.13
C ALA A 356 -16.12 -6.01 -7.36
N ARG A 357 -16.81 -7.04 -7.84
CA ARG A 357 -16.81 -8.38 -7.24
C ARG A 357 -16.26 -9.43 -8.18
N SER A 358 -15.59 -10.43 -7.61
CA SER A 358 -15.09 -11.59 -8.34
C SER A 358 -15.27 -12.89 -7.55
N ARG A 359 -15.36 -14.00 -8.28
CA ARG A 359 -15.31 -15.36 -7.72
C ARG A 359 -13.94 -16.02 -7.80
N ASP A 360 -13.11 -15.57 -8.73
CA ASP A 360 -11.81 -16.17 -9.06
C ASP A 360 -10.63 -15.21 -8.90
N GLY A 361 -10.90 -13.92 -8.64
CA GLY A 361 -9.90 -12.86 -8.51
C GLY A 361 -9.37 -12.32 -9.85
N ILE A 362 -9.82 -12.89 -10.98
CA ILE A 362 -9.34 -12.54 -12.33
C ILE A 362 -10.43 -11.83 -13.10
N ARG A 363 -11.67 -12.34 -13.05
CA ARG A 363 -12.83 -11.75 -13.72
C ARG A 363 -13.66 -10.96 -12.72
N TRP A 364 -13.90 -9.70 -13.03
CA TRP A 364 -14.50 -8.76 -12.11
C TRP A 364 -15.75 -8.14 -12.70
N VAL A 365 -16.77 -7.96 -11.87
CA VAL A 365 -18.02 -7.28 -12.22
C VAL A 365 -18.12 -6.00 -11.41
N LYS A 366 -18.06 -4.84 -12.09
CA LYS A 366 -18.25 -3.52 -11.46
C LYS A 366 -19.68 -3.43 -10.89
N LEU A 367 -19.82 -2.95 -9.66
CA LEU A 367 -21.13 -2.71 -9.02
C LEU A 367 -21.47 -1.23 -8.91
N GLY A 368 -20.50 -0.35 -9.17
CA GLY A 368 -20.68 1.11 -9.19
C GLY A 368 -19.97 1.82 -8.03
N LYS A 369 -20.29 3.11 -7.90
CA LYS A 369 -19.74 4.02 -6.90
C LYS A 369 -20.31 3.73 -5.50
N ILE A 370 -19.43 3.69 -4.50
CA ILE A 370 -19.79 3.45 -3.09
C ILE A 370 -19.50 4.64 -2.18
N MET A 371 -18.56 5.51 -2.55
CA MET A 371 -18.17 6.68 -1.77
C MET A 371 -17.69 7.80 -2.71
N GLY A 372 -18.01 9.04 -2.38
CA GLY A 372 -17.59 10.24 -3.13
C GLY A 372 -17.25 11.38 -2.18
N ALA A 373 -17.40 12.64 -2.62
CA ALA A 373 -17.15 13.82 -1.80
C ALA A 373 -17.82 13.83 -0.42
N GLY A 374 -17.11 14.42 0.54
CA GLY A 374 -17.63 14.83 1.83
C GLY A 374 -18.47 16.10 1.76
N LYS A 375 -18.73 16.68 2.92
CA LYS A 375 -19.43 17.98 3.03
C LYS A 375 -18.48 19.11 2.60
N GLY A 376 -19.02 20.24 2.14
CA GLY A 376 -18.19 21.42 1.86
C GLY A 376 -17.38 21.85 3.10
N GLY A 377 -16.10 22.15 2.92
CA GLY A 377 -15.15 22.48 3.99
C GLY A 377 -14.57 21.28 4.75
N SER A 378 -14.93 20.04 4.39
CA SER A 378 -14.31 18.83 4.97
C SER A 378 -12.98 18.50 4.28
N PHE A 379 -12.16 17.67 4.93
CA PHE A 379 -10.86 17.24 4.39
C PHE A 379 -10.98 16.37 3.11
N ASP A 380 -12.20 15.92 2.78
CA ASP A 380 -12.51 15.12 1.60
C ASP A 380 -13.63 15.74 0.74
N GLU A 381 -13.76 17.07 0.76
CA GLU A 381 -14.71 17.85 -0.05
C GLU A 381 -14.61 17.53 -1.55
N PHE A 382 -13.41 17.35 -2.10
CA PHE A 382 -13.19 16.96 -3.49
C PHE A 382 -13.07 15.45 -3.69
N GLY A 383 -13.48 14.67 -2.70
CA GLY A 383 -13.63 13.23 -2.86
C GLY A 383 -12.65 12.38 -2.08
N ALA A 384 -12.82 11.08 -2.28
CA ALA A 384 -12.06 10.03 -1.61
C ALA A 384 -11.40 9.10 -2.63
N MET A 385 -10.19 8.64 -2.32
CA MET A 385 -9.38 7.76 -3.17
C MET A 385 -8.45 6.87 -2.33
N ASN A 386 -7.66 6.02 -2.99
CA ASN A 386 -6.65 5.16 -2.34
C ASN A 386 -7.18 4.41 -1.09
N ALA A 387 -8.32 3.72 -1.23
CA ALA A 387 -8.90 2.95 -0.14
C ALA A 387 -8.01 1.76 0.27
N CYS A 388 -7.77 1.62 1.57
CA CYS A 388 -7.30 0.39 2.18
C CYS A 388 -8.39 -0.18 3.07
N VAL A 389 -8.92 -1.35 2.69
CA VAL A 389 -10.06 -1.98 3.33
C VAL A 389 -9.64 -3.23 4.08
N THR A 390 -10.10 -3.37 5.31
CA THR A 390 -9.93 -4.57 6.12
C THR A 390 -11.26 -5.01 6.72
N ARG A 391 -11.39 -6.31 6.95
CA ARG A 391 -12.53 -6.88 7.67
C ARG A 391 -12.13 -7.13 9.12
N ASN A 392 -12.83 -6.50 10.04
CA ASN A 392 -12.65 -6.77 11.46
C ASN A 392 -13.10 -8.20 11.77
N ARG A 393 -12.21 -9.00 12.36
CA ARG A 393 -12.46 -10.40 12.68
C ARG A 393 -13.47 -10.59 13.81
N SER A 394 -13.61 -9.60 14.69
CA SER A 394 -14.42 -9.70 15.91
C SER A 394 -15.92 -9.51 15.66
N ASP A 395 -16.31 -8.48 14.92
CA ASP A 395 -17.70 -8.12 14.64
C ASP A 395 -18.11 -8.40 13.18
N GLY A 396 -17.15 -8.68 12.29
CA GLY A 396 -17.36 -8.92 10.88
C GLY A 396 -17.55 -7.66 10.03
N ASN A 397 -17.52 -6.47 10.64
CA ASN A 397 -17.65 -5.19 9.98
C ASN A 397 -16.42 -4.88 9.13
N TYR A 398 -16.61 -4.00 8.15
CA TYR A 398 -15.57 -3.50 7.28
C TYR A 398 -15.12 -2.12 7.71
N VAL A 399 -13.82 -1.91 7.69
CA VAL A 399 -13.18 -0.62 7.91
C VAL A 399 -12.41 -0.27 6.64
N MET A 400 -12.56 0.96 6.18
CA MET A 400 -11.82 1.56 5.09
C MET A 400 -11.09 2.78 5.64
N VAL A 401 -9.76 2.79 5.53
CA VAL A 401 -9.00 4.04 5.57
C VAL A 401 -8.83 4.52 4.13
N TYR A 402 -8.96 5.81 3.90
CA TYR A 402 -8.94 6.38 2.55
C TYR A 402 -8.23 7.72 2.53
N GLU A 403 -7.72 8.11 1.38
CA GLU A 403 -7.15 9.44 1.13
C GLU A 403 -8.29 10.39 0.73
N GLY A 404 -8.48 11.45 1.51
CA GLY A 404 -9.40 12.54 1.24
C GLY A 404 -8.70 13.71 0.58
N VAL A 405 -9.39 14.37 -0.36
CA VAL A 405 -8.92 15.58 -1.04
C VAL A 405 -9.78 16.76 -0.60
N ALA A 406 -9.18 17.74 0.09
CA ALA A 406 -9.87 18.94 0.53
C ALA A 406 -10.12 19.91 -0.64
N GLY A 407 -10.95 20.93 -0.44
CA GLY A 407 -11.25 21.95 -1.47
C GLY A 407 -10.02 22.76 -1.93
N ASP A 408 -8.97 22.83 -1.11
CA ASP A 408 -7.68 23.44 -1.47
C ASP A 408 -6.69 22.43 -2.12
N GLY A 409 -7.12 21.19 -2.34
CA GLY A 409 -6.32 20.10 -2.88
C GLY A 409 -5.43 19.39 -1.86
N LYS A 410 -5.39 19.83 -0.60
CA LYS A 410 -4.60 19.19 0.47
C LYS A 410 -5.11 17.78 0.74
N ARG A 411 -4.19 16.83 0.90
CA ARG A 411 -4.52 15.42 1.14
C ARG A 411 -4.35 15.03 2.61
N SER A 412 -5.36 14.35 3.12
CA SER A 412 -5.40 13.80 4.48
C SER A 412 -5.98 12.39 4.46
N ILE A 413 -5.85 11.63 5.55
CA ILE A 413 -6.39 10.27 5.64
C ILE A 413 -7.65 10.27 6.51
N GLY A 414 -8.73 9.72 5.98
CA GLY A 414 -10.01 9.52 6.65
C GLY A 414 -10.30 8.05 6.94
N ILE A 415 -11.42 7.81 7.61
CA ILE A 415 -11.90 6.47 7.92
C ILE A 415 -13.42 6.34 7.72
N ALA A 416 -13.84 5.23 7.13
CA ALA A 416 -15.24 4.86 6.94
C ALA A 416 -15.47 3.40 7.35
N VAL A 417 -16.70 3.08 7.70
CA VAL A 417 -17.14 1.75 8.09
C VAL A 417 -18.34 1.29 7.28
N SER A 418 -18.44 -0.01 7.06
CA SER A 418 -19.61 -0.64 6.44
C SER A 418 -19.90 -1.97 7.15
N PRO A 419 -21.17 -2.33 7.43
CA PRO A 419 -21.49 -3.61 8.02
C PRO A 419 -21.15 -4.79 7.11
N ASP A 420 -21.39 -4.63 5.81
CA ASP A 420 -21.27 -5.71 4.85
C ASP A 420 -20.05 -5.58 3.95
N GLY A 421 -19.45 -4.40 3.79
CA GLY A 421 -18.34 -4.13 2.87
C GLY A 421 -18.74 -4.11 1.39
N LEU A 422 -20.02 -3.87 1.08
CA LEU A 422 -20.52 -3.72 -0.28
C LEU A 422 -21.17 -2.36 -0.47
N LYS A 423 -21.91 -1.89 0.53
CA LYS A 423 -22.70 -0.66 0.50
C LYS A 423 -22.76 -0.03 1.89
N GLU A 424 -23.51 1.06 2.03
CA GLU A 424 -23.71 1.75 3.30
C GLU A 424 -22.39 2.11 3.99
N TRP A 425 -21.43 2.62 3.20
CA TRP A 425 -20.19 3.15 3.74
C TRP A 425 -20.48 4.49 4.42
N VAL A 426 -20.18 4.56 5.72
CA VAL A 426 -20.40 5.73 6.55
C VAL A 426 -19.06 6.19 7.10
N ARG A 427 -18.73 7.47 6.91
CA ARG A 427 -17.57 8.13 7.54
C ARG A 427 -17.72 8.02 9.05
N LEU A 428 -16.67 7.58 9.74
CA LEU A 428 -16.74 7.41 11.19
C LEU A 428 -16.77 8.75 11.93
N GLN A 429 -16.10 9.76 11.36
CA GLN A 429 -15.97 11.12 11.87
C GLN A 429 -15.78 12.10 10.70
N ASP A 430 -16.03 13.39 10.93
CA ASP A 430 -15.89 14.43 9.91
C ASP A 430 -14.42 14.92 9.80
N GLU A 431 -13.59 14.68 10.83
CA GLU A 431 -12.17 15.03 10.89
C GLU A 431 -11.27 13.92 10.33
N ALA A 432 -10.14 14.29 9.74
CA ALA A 432 -9.15 13.32 9.29
C ALA A 432 -8.52 12.58 10.49
N ILE A 433 -8.25 11.29 10.31
CA ILE A 433 -7.52 10.47 11.30
C ILE A 433 -6.01 10.70 11.25
N LEU A 434 -5.52 11.24 10.12
CA LEU A 434 -4.14 11.71 9.97
C LEU A 434 -4.10 12.88 8.99
N GLU A 435 -3.66 14.04 9.48
CA GLU A 435 -3.41 15.25 8.68
C GLU A 435 -1.91 15.44 8.43
N PRO A 436 -1.52 16.19 7.38
CA PRO A 436 -0.15 16.67 7.20
C PRO A 436 0.40 17.33 8.45
N SER A 437 1.68 17.13 8.69
CA SER A 437 2.36 17.60 9.90
C SER A 437 2.61 19.10 9.89
N ASP A 438 3.15 19.61 11.00
CA ASP A 438 3.54 21.02 11.12
C ASP A 438 4.54 21.42 10.03
N LYS A 439 4.40 22.65 9.54
CA LYS A 439 5.27 23.22 8.51
C LYS A 439 6.76 23.01 8.81
N GLY A 440 7.48 22.53 7.81
CA GLY A 440 8.90 22.18 7.87
C GLY A 440 9.16 20.71 8.20
N CYS A 441 8.15 19.92 8.55
CA CYS A 441 8.27 18.47 8.70
C CYS A 441 8.32 17.76 7.33
N TRP A 442 8.75 16.49 7.32
CA TRP A 442 8.93 15.72 6.08
C TRP A 442 7.62 15.41 5.34
N ASP A 443 6.48 15.42 6.04
CA ASP A 443 5.12 15.16 5.53
C ASP A 443 4.16 16.33 5.80
N ASP A 444 4.68 17.57 5.72
CA ASP A 444 3.96 18.80 6.06
C ASP A 444 3.02 19.32 4.96
N LYS A 445 3.11 18.77 3.75
CA LYS A 445 2.27 19.17 2.60
C LYS A 445 1.06 18.25 2.45
N ASP A 446 1.29 16.95 2.29
CA ASP A 446 0.25 15.96 1.99
C ASP A 446 0.55 14.62 2.67
N VAL A 447 -0.50 13.90 3.07
CA VAL A 447 -0.42 12.49 3.48
C VAL A 447 -1.46 11.66 2.73
N GLY A 448 -1.09 10.45 2.31
CA GLY A 448 -1.95 9.62 1.46
C GLY A 448 -1.45 8.19 1.28
N SER A 449 -2.02 7.48 0.30
CA SER A 449 -1.74 6.05 0.03
C SER A 449 -1.67 5.18 1.30
N PRO A 450 -2.75 5.13 2.10
CA PRO A 450 -2.74 4.42 3.38
C PRO A 450 -2.62 2.90 3.20
N CYS A 451 -1.91 2.24 4.12
CA CYS A 451 -1.90 0.80 4.29
C CYS A 451 -2.06 0.45 5.77
N LEU A 452 -3.17 -0.18 6.10
CA LEU A 452 -3.56 -0.49 7.46
C LEU A 452 -3.20 -1.93 7.83
N VAL A 453 -2.45 -2.11 8.91
CA VAL A 453 -2.01 -3.40 9.43
C VAL A 453 -2.54 -3.60 10.86
N HIS A 454 -3.22 -4.71 11.07
CA HIS A 454 -3.73 -5.10 12.40
C HIS A 454 -2.61 -5.72 13.23
N MET A 455 -2.45 -5.25 14.46
CA MET A 455 -1.55 -5.86 15.43
C MET A 455 -2.38 -6.81 16.28
N ASP A 456 -2.20 -8.12 16.09
CA ASP A 456 -2.76 -9.18 16.95
C ASP A 456 -2.12 -9.13 18.36
N SER A 457 -2.29 -8.01 19.08
CA SER A 457 -1.83 -7.77 20.45
C SER A 457 -3.03 -7.67 21.39
N GLU A 458 -2.82 -7.86 22.70
CA GLU A 458 -3.86 -7.70 23.74
C GLU A 458 -4.53 -6.30 23.72
N ALA A 459 -3.80 -5.31 23.20
CA ALA A 459 -4.24 -3.94 23.03
C ALA A 459 -5.07 -3.70 21.75
N ASN A 460 -5.11 -4.66 20.82
CA ASN A 460 -5.81 -4.58 19.53
C ASN A 460 -5.44 -3.32 18.72
N GLU A 461 -4.14 -3.03 18.70
CA GLU A 461 -3.56 -1.84 18.05
C GLU A 461 -3.52 -1.97 16.53
N TRP A 462 -3.45 -0.84 15.85
CA TRP A 462 -3.31 -0.75 14.41
C TRP A 462 -2.07 0.07 14.05
N ARG A 463 -1.38 -0.36 13.01
CA ARG A 463 -0.33 0.43 12.36
C ARG A 463 -0.81 0.90 11.01
N LEU A 464 -0.68 2.19 10.77
CA LEU A 464 -0.96 2.84 9.50
C LEU A 464 0.36 3.23 8.85
N TYR A 465 0.70 2.58 7.73
CA TYR A 465 1.76 3.03 6.85
C TYR A 465 1.17 3.99 5.82
N TYR A 466 1.87 5.07 5.52
CA TYR A 466 1.33 6.10 4.62
C TYR A 466 2.45 6.78 3.84
N ARG A 467 2.13 7.31 2.66
CA ARG A 467 3.01 8.21 1.92
C ARG A 467 2.88 9.61 2.50
N GLY A 468 3.99 10.24 2.82
CA GLY A 468 4.05 11.66 3.17
C GLY A 468 4.79 12.46 2.11
N VAL A 469 4.39 13.71 1.91
CA VAL A 469 5.00 14.67 0.99
C VAL A 469 5.35 15.93 1.77
N GLY A 470 6.59 16.38 1.65
CA GLY A 470 7.03 17.64 2.22
C GLY A 470 6.83 18.81 1.25
N SER A 471 6.86 20.04 1.78
CA SER A 471 6.72 21.29 1.02
C SER A 471 7.74 21.41 -0.13
N GLY A 472 8.91 20.80 0.01
CA GLY A 472 9.95 20.72 -1.03
C GLY A 472 9.75 19.59 -2.06
N GLY A 473 8.61 18.89 -2.05
CA GLY A 473 8.33 17.77 -2.96
C GLY A 473 8.98 16.45 -2.59
N ARG A 474 9.81 16.43 -1.54
CA ARG A 474 10.42 15.20 -1.02
C ARG A 474 9.33 14.27 -0.49
N VAL A 475 9.43 13.00 -0.83
CA VAL A 475 8.46 11.97 -0.41
C VAL A 475 9.13 10.93 0.47
N GLY A 476 8.31 10.29 1.31
CA GLY A 476 8.73 9.17 2.15
C GLY A 476 7.53 8.31 2.55
N ILE A 477 7.81 7.16 3.17
CA ILE A 477 6.79 6.34 3.80
C ILE A 477 6.94 6.47 5.32
N GLY A 478 5.84 6.89 5.94
CA GLY A 478 5.70 7.05 7.37
C GLY A 478 4.90 5.93 8.01
N MET A 479 4.93 5.87 9.33
CA MET A 479 4.14 4.99 10.17
C MET A 479 3.48 5.79 11.30
N ALA A 480 2.20 5.54 11.50
CA ALA A 480 1.43 5.99 12.65
C ALA A 480 0.81 4.79 13.37
N VAL A 481 0.55 4.94 14.67
CA VAL A 481 0.00 3.89 15.53
C VAL A 481 -1.32 4.38 16.13
N SER A 482 -2.32 3.50 16.22
CA SER A 482 -3.60 3.85 16.83
C SER A 482 -3.48 4.13 18.32
N GLU A 483 -4.30 5.05 18.83
CA GLU A 483 -4.39 5.30 20.27
C GLU A 483 -5.18 4.17 20.97
N GLY A 484 -4.46 3.12 21.36
CA GLY A 484 -5.05 1.93 21.96
C GLY A 484 -6.02 1.22 21.01
N ARG A 485 -7.22 0.91 21.50
CA ARG A 485 -8.27 0.19 20.73
C ARG A 485 -9.05 1.08 19.76
N HIS A 486 -8.86 2.40 19.83
CA HIS A 486 -9.59 3.35 19.00
C HIS A 486 -8.92 3.53 17.64
N ILE A 487 -9.48 2.90 16.61
CA ILE A 487 -9.05 3.04 15.22
C ILE A 487 -9.34 4.44 14.60
N ALA A 488 -9.97 5.32 15.38
CA ALA A 488 -10.37 6.66 14.96
C ALA A 488 -9.27 7.72 15.18
N SER A 489 -8.19 7.41 15.90
CA SER A 489 -7.07 8.34 16.12
C SER A 489 -5.73 7.65 15.91
N PHE A 490 -4.83 8.30 15.16
CA PHE A 490 -3.48 7.82 14.88
C PHE A 490 -2.44 8.87 15.27
N GLN A 491 -1.40 8.42 15.97
CA GLN A 491 -0.23 9.24 16.28
C GLN A 491 0.97 8.76 15.47
N ARG A 492 1.68 9.70 14.83
CA ARG A 492 2.95 9.43 14.16
C ARG A 492 3.91 8.75 15.12
N TRP A 493 4.57 7.69 14.66
CA TRP A 493 5.48 6.92 15.49
C TRP A 493 6.68 7.76 15.96
N THR A 494 7.05 7.64 17.23
CA THR A 494 8.01 8.54 17.90
C THR A 494 9.29 7.84 18.36
N GLY A 495 9.51 6.59 17.98
CA GLY A 495 10.57 5.76 18.56
C GLY A 495 10.02 4.66 19.48
N PHE A 496 10.92 3.77 19.89
CA PHE A 496 10.67 2.95 21.07
C PHE A 496 10.84 3.84 22.30
N HIS A 497 9.81 3.92 23.14
CA HIS A 497 9.95 4.49 24.47
C HIS A 497 10.73 3.44 25.29
N VAL A 498 12.00 3.71 25.56
CA VAL A 498 12.87 2.85 26.39
C VAL A 498 12.60 3.08 27.85
#